data_AF-A0A396HC11-F1
#
_entry.id   AF-A0A396HC11-F1
#
_cell.length_a   1.000
_cell.length_b   1.000
_cell.length_c   1.000
_cell.angle_alpha   90.00
_cell.angle_beta   90.00
_cell.angle_gamma   90.00
#
_symmetry.space_group_name_H-M   'P 1'
#
loop_
_entity.id
_entity.type
_entity.pdbx_description
1 polymer ?
#
loop_
_entity_poly.entity_id
_entity_poly.type
_entity_poly.pdbx_seq_one_letter_code
_entity_poly.pdbx_strand_id
1 'polypeptide(L)'
;MAPRRRPLKKGESRMNAALDAMTPLGFDKKLVHQTVNKLLKVYDSSEGWGFIEDGAYHLLIDQLLEAQQQTQQQDHHFHIDQLLEAQQQDQVTHFLLLFLILQATHTTYVV
;
A
#
# COMPACT_ATOMS: atom_id res chain seq x y z
N MET A 1 -7.49 31.05 36.77
CA MET A 1 -7.44 31.19 35.30
C MET A 1 -8.39 30.15 34.71
N ALA A 2 -9.45 30.55 34.02
CA ALA A 2 -10.35 29.62 33.33
C ALA A 2 -9.72 29.22 31.98
N PRO A 3 -9.71 27.95 31.58
CA PRO A 3 -9.09 27.55 30.33
C PRO A 3 -9.94 28.09 29.17
N ARG A 4 -9.29 28.87 28.30
CA ARG A 4 -9.87 29.35 27.05
C ARG A 4 -10.17 28.13 26.17
N ARG A 5 -11.43 27.68 26.16
CA ARG A 5 -11.93 26.76 25.13
C ARG A 5 -11.83 27.48 23.80
N ARG A 6 -10.72 27.29 23.09
CA ARG A 6 -10.65 27.61 21.66
C ARG A 6 -11.76 26.79 21.00
N PRO A 7 -12.62 27.40 20.17
CA PRO A 7 -13.56 26.62 19.39
C PRO A 7 -12.74 25.71 18.47
N LEU A 8 -12.64 24.43 18.86
CA LEU A 8 -11.99 23.42 18.04
C LEU A 8 -12.80 23.33 16.76
N LYS A 9 -12.14 23.49 15.60
CA LYS A 9 -12.75 23.23 14.30
C LYS A 9 -13.47 21.88 14.40
N LYS A 10 -14.77 21.84 14.10
CA LYS A 10 -15.65 20.69 14.34
C LYS A 10 -15.14 19.36 13.73
N GLY A 11 -14.29 19.43 12.71
CA GLY A 11 -13.62 18.25 12.11
C GLY A 11 -12.32 17.80 12.80
N GLU A 12 -11.63 18.71 13.49
CA GLU A 12 -10.34 18.42 14.15
C GLU A 12 -10.54 17.59 15.42
N SER A 13 -11.66 17.80 16.15
CA SER A 13 -11.97 17.00 17.33
C SER A 13 -12.35 15.56 16.95
N ARG A 14 -13.09 15.36 15.86
CA ARG A 14 -13.50 14.02 15.40
C ARG A 14 -12.34 13.22 14.84
N MET A 15 -11.46 13.87 14.07
CA MET A 15 -10.20 13.26 13.62
C MET A 15 -9.33 12.85 14.82
N ASN A 16 -9.19 13.72 15.82
CA ASN A 16 -8.44 13.39 17.03
C ASN A 16 -9.09 12.24 17.83
N ALA A 17 -10.42 12.17 17.88
CA ALA A 17 -11.15 11.06 18.51
C ALA A 17 -10.91 9.73 17.76
N ALA A 18 -10.94 9.74 16.43
CA ALA A 18 -10.59 8.57 15.63
C ALA A 18 -9.13 8.14 15.87
N LEU A 19 -8.20 9.08 15.96
CA LEU A 19 -6.80 8.78 16.31
C LEU A 19 -6.67 8.19 17.72
N ASP A 20 -7.41 8.70 18.70
CA ASP A 20 -7.39 8.20 20.07
C ASP A 20 -7.97 6.79 20.16
N ALA A 21 -9.02 6.49 19.39
CA ALA A 21 -9.59 5.14 19.28
C ALA A 21 -8.65 4.14 18.57
N MET A 22 -7.88 4.60 17.58
CA MET A 22 -6.99 3.75 16.79
C MET A 22 -5.58 3.60 17.39
N THR A 23 -5.13 4.54 18.22
CA THR A 23 -3.85 4.48 18.94
C THR A 23 -3.67 3.22 19.79
N PRO A 24 -4.65 2.78 20.62
CA PRO A 24 -4.51 1.55 21.40
C PRO A 24 -4.48 0.29 20.54
N LEU A 25 -4.97 0.36 19.30
CA LEU A 25 -4.90 -0.74 18.32
C LEU A 25 -3.54 -0.79 17.60
N GLY A 26 -2.67 0.20 17.79
CA GLY A 26 -1.32 0.23 17.23
C GLY A 26 -1.21 0.75 15.80
N PHE A 27 -2.27 1.35 15.24
CA PHE A 27 -2.22 1.90 13.88
C PHE A 27 -1.42 3.21 13.80
N ASP A 28 -0.72 3.42 12.69
CA ASP A 28 -0.03 4.69 12.42
C ASP A 28 -1.05 5.80 12.20
N LYS A 29 -0.85 6.92 12.91
CA LYS A 29 -1.68 8.13 12.82
C LYS A 29 -1.80 8.65 11.39
N LYS A 30 -0.74 8.54 10.59
CA LYS A 30 -0.76 8.96 9.19
C LYS A 30 -1.73 8.12 8.36
N LEU A 31 -1.70 6.81 8.54
CA LEU A 31 -2.55 5.86 7.83
C LEU A 31 -4.02 6.05 8.22
N VAL A 32 -4.29 6.26 9.51
CA VAL A 32 -5.63 6.59 10.02
C VAL A 32 -6.14 7.88 9.38
N HIS A 33 -5.32 8.94 9.34
CA HIS A 33 -5.70 10.21 8.74
C HIS A 33 -6.01 10.09 7.23
N GLN A 34 -5.22 9.30 6.50
CA GLN A 34 -5.47 9.04 5.07
C GLN A 34 -6.77 8.26 4.85
N THR A 35 -7.01 7.23 5.65
CA THR A 35 -8.19 6.36 5.53
C THR A 35 -9.47 7.09 5.88
N VAL A 36 -9.47 7.89 6.96
CA VAL A 36 -10.60 8.76 7.31
C VAL A 36 -10.88 9.76 6.18
N ASN A 37 -9.86 10.42 5.62
CA ASN A 37 -10.06 11.33 4.49
C ASN A 37 -10.62 10.62 3.24
N LYS A 38 -10.21 9.37 2.99
CA LYS A 38 -10.76 8.54 1.91
C LYS A 38 -12.24 8.26 2.16
N LEU A 39 -12.61 7.87 3.39
CA LEU A 39 -14.00 7.62 3.77
C LEU A 39 -14.87 8.88 3.67
N LEU A 40 -14.39 10.02 4.12
CA LEU A 40 -15.12 11.30 4.02
C LEU A 40 -15.32 11.77 2.57
N LYS A 41 -14.46 11.37 1.64
CA LYS A 41 -14.67 11.59 0.20
C LYS A 41 -15.79 10.71 -0.36
N VAL A 42 -15.97 9.51 0.17
CA VAL A 42 -16.99 8.55 -0.31
C VAL A 42 -18.37 8.86 0.25
N TYR A 43 -18.46 9.22 1.53
CA TYR A 43 -19.74 9.34 2.26
C TYR A 43 -20.21 10.79 2.50
N ASP A 44 -19.63 11.75 1.77
CA ASP A 44 -19.86 13.19 1.92
C ASP A 44 -19.38 13.75 3.27
N SER A 45 -18.76 14.92 3.25
CA SER A 45 -17.94 15.41 4.39
C SER A 45 -18.75 15.78 5.64
N SER A 46 -20.05 16.03 5.52
CA SER A 46 -20.94 16.39 6.64
C SER A 46 -21.52 15.18 7.35
N GLU A 47 -22.06 14.22 6.60
CA GLU A 47 -22.76 13.02 7.11
C GLU A 47 -21.83 11.82 7.29
N GLY A 48 -20.71 11.77 6.55
CA GLY A 48 -19.76 10.67 6.61
C GLY A 48 -19.16 10.45 8.00
N TRP A 49 -19.04 11.51 8.82
CA TRP A 49 -18.63 11.37 10.22
C TRP A 49 -19.64 10.61 11.07
N GLY A 50 -20.94 10.87 10.88
CA GLY A 50 -21.99 10.16 11.61
C GLY A 50 -21.96 8.68 11.30
N PHE A 51 -21.77 8.31 10.03
CA PHE A 51 -21.65 6.92 9.61
C PHE A 51 -20.41 6.21 10.19
N ILE A 52 -19.28 6.90 10.26
CA ILE A 52 -18.04 6.35 10.85
C ILE A 52 -18.18 6.17 12.38
N GLU A 53 -18.83 7.12 13.06
CA GLU A 53 -19.05 7.09 14.51
C GLU A 53 -20.12 6.06 14.92
N ASP A 54 -21.21 5.93 14.15
CA ASP A 54 -22.34 5.03 14.46
C ASP A 54 -21.94 3.56 14.37
N GLY A 55 -21.02 3.23 13.46
CA GLY A 55 -20.40 1.91 13.36
C GLY A 55 -19.23 1.69 14.33
N ALA A 56 -19.06 2.50 15.39
CA ALA A 56 -17.94 2.41 16.34
C ALA A 56 -16.55 2.30 15.68
N TYR A 57 -16.36 3.00 14.56
CA TYR A 57 -15.14 2.92 13.74
C TYR A 57 -14.82 1.54 13.12
N HIS A 58 -15.75 0.58 13.10
CA HIS A 58 -15.55 -0.72 12.43
C HIS A 58 -15.18 -0.56 10.94
N LEU A 59 -15.89 0.31 10.22
CA LEU A 59 -15.59 0.63 8.83
C LEU A 59 -14.17 1.20 8.64
N LEU A 60 -13.71 2.01 9.60
CA LEU A 60 -12.36 2.57 9.57
C LEU A 60 -11.31 1.46 9.78
N ILE A 61 -11.56 0.52 10.70
CA ILE A 61 -10.68 -0.63 10.94
C ILE A 61 -10.63 -1.53 9.71
N ASP A 62 -11.77 -1.87 9.11
CA ASP A 62 -11.83 -2.72 7.92
C ASP A 62 -11.01 -2.12 6.77
N GLN A 63 -11.15 -0.82 6.53
CA GLN A 63 -10.37 -0.12 5.51
C GLN A 63 -8.88 0.00 5.86
N LEU A 64 -8.52 0.13 7.14
CA LEU A 64 -7.13 0.13 7.59
C LEU A 64 -6.45 -1.23 7.39
N LEU A 65 -7.20 -2.32 7.62
CA LEU A 65 -6.72 -3.68 7.39
C LEU A 65 -6.55 -3.94 5.89
N GLU A 66 -7.52 -3.55 5.07
CA GLU A 66 -7.45 -3.66 3.61
C GLU A 66 -6.25 -2.88 3.05
N ALA A 67 -6.05 -1.64 3.49
CA ALA A 67 -4.92 -0.82 3.06
C ALA A 67 -3.56 -1.47 3.40
N GLN A 68 -3.43 -2.09 4.58
CA GLN A 68 -2.21 -2.82 4.96
C GLN A 68 -1.98 -4.07 4.11
N GLN A 69 -3.04 -4.82 3.83
CA GLN A 69 -2.95 -6.00 2.96
C GLN A 69 -2.54 -5.63 1.53
N GLN A 70 -3.06 -4.52 0.99
CA GLN A 70 -2.67 -4.05 -0.34
C GLN A 70 -1.20 -3.66 -0.41
N THR A 71 -0.66 -2.99 0.61
CA THR A 71 0.78 -2.66 0.67
C THR A 71 1.63 -3.94 0.67
N GLN A 72 1.28 -4.93 1.51
CA GLN A 72 2.01 -6.19 1.58
C GLN A 72 1.94 -6.99 0.27
N GLN A 73 0.78 -7.01 -0.40
CA GLN A 73 0.60 -7.71 -1.67
C GLN A 73 1.36 -7.03 -2.81
N GLN A 74 1.42 -5.70 -2.83
CA GLN A 74 2.19 -4.95 -3.83
C GLN A 74 3.69 -5.21 -3.68
N ASP A 75 4.22 -5.21 -2.45
CA ASP A 75 5.62 -5.54 -2.18
C ASP A 75 5.96 -6.98 -2.62
N HIS A 76 5.06 -7.93 -2.36
CA HIS A 76 5.22 -9.32 -2.79
C HIS A 76 5.17 -9.48 -4.31
N HIS A 77 4.24 -8.80 -4.99
CA HIS A 77 4.11 -8.87 -6.45
C HIS A 77 5.34 -8.29 -7.14
N PHE A 78 5.84 -7.13 -6.68
CA PHE A 78 7.05 -6.50 -7.21
C PHE A 78 8.28 -7.41 -7.09
N HIS A 79 8.39 -8.15 -5.99
CA HIS A 79 9.49 -9.09 -5.78
C HIS A 79 9.38 -10.33 -6.67
N ILE A 80 8.17 -10.87 -6.87
CA ILE A 80 7.95 -12.02 -7.77
C ILE A 80 8.26 -11.65 -9.23
N ASP A 81 7.83 -10.48 -9.69
CA ASP A 81 8.13 -10.00 -11.04
C ASP A 81 9.64 -9.84 -11.24
N GLN A 82 10.34 -9.26 -10.26
CA GLN A 82 11.79 -9.10 -10.31
C GLN A 82 12.55 -10.44 -10.31
N LEU A 83 12.02 -11.46 -9.63
CA LEU A 83 12.60 -12.81 -9.63
C LEU A 83 12.34 -13.56 -10.95
N LEU A 84 11.21 -13.31 -11.61
CA LEU A 84 10.86 -13.95 -12.88
C LEU A 84 11.74 -13.44 -14.04
N GLU A 85 12.01 -12.13 -14.06
CA GLU A 85 12.91 -11.51 -15.05
C GLU A 85 14.36 -12.01 -14.91
N ALA A 86 14.83 -12.22 -13.67
CA ALA A 86 16.17 -12.74 -13.40
C ALA A 86 16.37 -14.17 -13.93
N GLN A 87 15.35 -15.05 -13.79
CA GLN A 87 15.43 -16.43 -14.30
C GLN A 87 15.35 -16.51 -15.83
N GLN A 88 14.67 -15.56 -16.47
CA GLN A 88 14.54 -15.54 -17.92
C GLN A 88 15.84 -15.09 -18.60
N GLN A 89 16.57 -14.17 -17.98
CA GLN A 89 17.87 -13.66 -18.45
C GLN A 89 18.96 -14.74 -18.47
N ASP A 90 19.00 -15.62 -17.47
CA ASP A 90 19.96 -16.74 -17.42
C ASP A 90 19.74 -17.77 -18.54
N GLN A 91 18.47 -18.03 -18.92
CA GLN A 91 18.18 -18.99 -19.99
C GLN A 91 18.51 -18.43 -21.38
N VAL A 92 18.11 -17.18 -21.66
CA VAL A 92 18.38 -16.58 -22.99
C VAL A 92 19.88 -16.40 -23.25
N THR A 93 20.66 -16.07 -22.23
CA THR A 93 22.13 -15.94 -22.34
C THR A 93 22.79 -17.30 -22.57
N HIS A 94 22.36 -18.35 -21.88
CA HIS A 94 22.87 -19.71 -22.09
C HIS A 94 22.55 -20.23 -23.50
N PHE A 95 21.33 -20.06 -24.01
CA PHE A 95 20.97 -20.44 -25.38
C PHE A 95 21.76 -19.67 -26.45
N LEU A 96 21.96 -18.36 -26.27
CA LEU A 96 22.76 -17.55 -27.19
C LEU A 96 24.24 -17.93 -27.18
N LEU A 97 24.82 -18.24 -26.01
CA LEU A 97 26.21 -18.71 -25.91
C LEU A 97 26.41 -20.06 -26.63
N LEU A 98 25.50 -21.02 -26.44
CA LEU A 98 25.55 -22.29 -27.17
C LEU A 98 25.43 -22.11 -28.68
N PHE A 99 24.55 -21.21 -29.13
CA PHE A 99 24.41 -20.90 -30.55
C PHE A 99 25.67 -20.25 -31.13
N LEU A 100 26.27 -19.29 -30.42
CA LEU A 100 27.50 -18.61 -30.85
C LEU A 100 28.68 -19.60 -30.97
N ILE A 101 28.86 -20.48 -29.98
CA ILE A 101 29.88 -21.53 -30.00
C ILE A 101 29.66 -22.48 -31.19
N LEU A 102 28.41 -22.87 -31.45
CA LEU A 102 28.08 -23.74 -32.59
C LEU A 102 28.40 -23.08 -33.93
N GLN A 103 28.07 -21.80 -34.12
CA GLN A 103 28.42 -21.07 -35.35
C GLN A 103 29.94 -20.93 -35.54
N ALA A 104 30.69 -20.73 -34.45
CA ALA A 104 32.15 -20.56 -34.52
C ALA A 104 32.87 -21.82 -35.02
N THR A 105 32.39 -23.01 -34.66
CA THR A 105 33.01 -24.28 -35.11
C THR A 105 32.77 -24.59 -36.59
N HIS A 106 31.69 -24.07 -37.19
CA HIS A 106 31.35 -24.32 -38.58
C HIS A 106 32.21 -23.51 -39.58
N THR A 107 32.72 -22.34 -39.18
CA THR A 107 33.59 -21.50 -40.01
C THR A 107 35.03 -22.02 -40.10
N THR A 108 35.54 -22.70 -39.06
CA THR A 108 36.93 -23.19 -39.04
C THR A 108 37.14 -24.48 -39.83
N TYR A 109 36.07 -25.23 -40.15
CA TYR A 109 36.14 -26.51 -40.86
C TYR A 109 36.06 -26.40 -42.40
N VAL A 110 36.00 -25.18 -42.94
CA VAL A 110 35.99 -24.91 -44.39
C VAL A 110 37.27 -24.15 -44.78
N VAL A 111 38.43 -24.79 -44.61
CA VAL A 111 39.71 -24.43 -45.24
C VAL A 111 40.40 -25.70 -45.68
#